data_AF-A0A4U1D1R9-F1
#
_entry.id   AF-A0A4U1D1R9-F1
#
_cell.length_a   1.000
_cell.length_b   1.000
_cell.length_c   1.000
_cell.angle_alpha   90.00
_cell.angle_beta   90.00
_cell.angle_gamma   90.00
#
_symmetry.space_group_name_H-M   'P 1'
#
loop_
_entity.id
_entity.type
_entity.pdbx_description
1 polymer ?
#
loop_
_entity_poly.entity_id
_entity_poly.type
_entity_poly.pdbx_seq_one_letter_code
_entity_poly.pdbx_strand_id
1 'polypeptide(L)'
;MKAKIVFLIMLSSMMLVACSGDKQSEESSSGKNESVNIKELVHDYSTGSIKGETASITSKQLNVTDEDNKETLYDLPDDEFFVSIAPYINETHP
;
A
#
# COMPACT_ATOMS: atom_id res chain seq x y z
N MET A 1 -52.55 26.18 -11.10
CA MET A 1 -51.59 26.72 -10.10
C MET A 1 -51.06 25.64 -9.13
N LYS A 2 -51.87 24.66 -8.75
CA LYS A 2 -51.52 23.54 -7.84
C LYS A 2 -50.46 22.58 -8.42
N ALA A 3 -50.54 22.30 -9.73
CA ALA A 3 -49.57 21.45 -10.44
C ALA A 3 -48.19 22.10 -10.64
N LYS A 4 -48.11 23.44 -10.67
CA LYS A 4 -46.82 24.16 -10.76
C LYS A 4 -46.05 24.12 -9.44
N ILE A 5 -46.76 24.01 -8.31
CA ILE A 5 -46.17 23.93 -6.97
C ILE A 5 -45.57 22.53 -6.73
N VAL A 6 -46.21 21.47 -7.23
CA VAL A 6 -45.68 20.09 -7.13
C VAL A 6 -44.39 19.92 -7.94
N PHE A 7 -44.29 20.58 -9.11
CA PHE A 7 -43.07 20.52 -9.93
C PHE A 7 -41.88 21.29 -9.33
N LEU A 8 -42.15 22.34 -8.55
CA LEU A 8 -41.12 23.15 -7.90
C LEU A 8 -40.47 22.44 -6.70
N ILE A 9 -41.21 21.56 -6.02
CA ILE A 9 -40.71 20.80 -4.86
C ILE A 9 -39.83 19.62 -5.32
N MET A 10 -40.13 19.01 -6.48
CA MET A 10 -39.33 17.89 -6.99
C MET A 10 -37.95 18.32 -7.50
N LEU A 11 -37.80 19.56 -7.99
CA LEU A 11 -36.53 20.08 -8.52
C LEU A 11 -35.53 20.49 -7.43
N SER A 12 -35.98 20.65 -6.18
CA SER A 12 -35.16 21.12 -5.06
C SER A 12 -34.31 20.02 -4.41
N SER A 13 -34.50 18.73 -4.75
CA SER A 13 -33.75 17.63 -4.14
C SER A 13 -32.42 17.30 -4.82
N MET A 14 -32.07 17.97 -5.94
CA MET A 14 -30.84 17.68 -6.69
C MET A 14 -29.61 18.52 -6.27
N MET A 15 -29.74 19.43 -5.30
CA MET A 15 -28.65 20.34 -4.92
C MET A 15 -27.84 19.90 -3.69
N LEU A 16 -28.00 18.67 -3.19
CA LEU A 16 -27.32 18.19 -1.96
C LEU A 16 -26.22 17.13 -2.19
N VAL A 17 -25.86 16.80 -3.44
CA VAL A 17 -24.79 15.83 -3.77
C VAL A 17 -23.41 16.48 -4.01
N ALA A 18 -23.29 17.81 -3.96
CA ALA A 18 -22.03 18.51 -4.27
C ALA A 18 -21.09 18.79 -3.08
N CYS A 19 -21.23 18.06 -1.95
CA CYS A 19 -20.32 18.20 -0.80
C CYS A 19 -19.79 16.86 -0.27
N SER A 20 -19.45 15.93 -1.17
CA SER A 20 -18.35 15.00 -0.87
C SER A 20 -17.07 15.69 -1.32
N GLY A 21 -16.51 16.48 -0.41
CA GLY A 21 -15.29 17.23 -0.65
C GLY A 21 -14.13 16.31 -1.00
N ASP A 22 -13.34 16.74 -1.99
CA ASP A 22 -11.99 16.29 -2.25
C ASP A 22 -11.15 16.44 -0.97
N LYS A 23 -11.17 15.41 -0.14
CA LYS A 23 -10.00 15.03 0.62
C LYS A 23 -9.33 14.00 -0.24
N GLN A 24 -8.37 14.47 -1.02
CA GLN A 24 -7.19 13.70 -1.40
C GLN A 24 -6.48 13.30 -0.10
N SER A 25 -7.09 12.36 0.63
CA SER A 25 -6.31 11.37 1.35
C SER A 25 -5.63 10.59 0.24
N GLU A 26 -4.32 10.74 0.17
CA GLU A 26 -3.41 9.73 -0.33
C GLU A 26 -3.86 8.41 0.32
N GLU A 27 -4.80 7.70 -0.30
CA GLU A 27 -4.95 6.27 -0.15
C GLU A 27 -3.66 5.73 -0.77
N SER A 28 -2.59 5.73 0.05
CA SER A 28 -1.65 4.63 0.00
C SER A 28 -2.52 3.40 0.02
N SER A 29 -2.60 2.77 -1.14
CA SER A 29 -3.27 1.54 -1.43
C SER A 29 -2.83 0.52 -0.40
N SER A 30 -3.50 0.52 0.75
CA SER A 30 -3.60 -0.60 1.66
C SER A 30 -4.50 -1.58 0.92
N GLY A 31 -3.94 -2.15 -0.14
CA GLY A 31 -4.41 -3.38 -0.71
C GLY A 31 -4.46 -4.32 0.47
N LYS A 32 -5.68 -4.65 0.87
CA LYS A 32 -5.99 -5.81 1.69
C LYS A 32 -5.46 -7.01 0.92
N ASN A 33 -4.16 -7.24 1.02
CA ASN A 33 -3.47 -8.38 0.47
C ASN A 33 -4.17 -9.59 1.07
N GLU A 34 -4.66 -10.50 0.23
CA GLU A 34 -4.81 -11.90 0.64
C GLU A 34 -3.62 -12.24 1.52
N SER A 35 -3.83 -12.77 2.73
CA SER A 35 -2.84 -12.77 3.82
C SER A 35 -1.44 -13.15 3.34
N VAL A 36 -0.64 -12.15 2.93
CA VAL A 36 0.70 -12.37 2.42
C VAL A 36 1.50 -12.84 3.62
N ASN A 37 2.07 -14.02 3.52
CA ASN A 37 2.95 -14.55 4.55
C ASN A 37 4.27 -13.76 4.50
N ILE A 38 4.30 -12.62 5.19
CA ILE A 38 5.41 -11.67 5.12
C ILE A 38 6.75 -12.30 5.51
N LYS A 39 6.74 -13.27 6.44
CA LYS A 39 7.95 -14.00 6.84
C LYS A 39 8.52 -14.85 5.72
N GLU A 40 7.65 -15.55 4.98
CA GLU A 40 8.04 -16.35 3.83
C GLU A 40 8.53 -15.46 2.69
N LEU A 41 7.83 -14.37 2.43
CA LEU A 41 8.24 -13.40 1.41
C LEU A 41 9.62 -12.79 1.69
N VAL A 42 9.86 -12.33 2.93
CA VAL A 42 11.18 -11.82 3.35
C VAL A 42 12.25 -12.91 3.26
N HIS A 43 11.93 -14.15 3.62
CA HIS A 43 12.84 -15.28 3.49
C HIS A 43 13.24 -15.51 2.03
N ASP A 44 12.27 -15.60 1.13
CA ASP A 44 12.50 -15.86 -0.29
C ASP A 44 13.33 -14.78 -0.97
N TYR A 45 13.14 -13.51 -0.60
CA TYR A 45 14.02 -12.43 -1.04
C TYR A 45 15.43 -12.55 -0.44
N SER A 46 15.54 -12.87 0.85
CA SER A 46 16.83 -12.96 1.54
C SER A 46 17.69 -14.13 1.04
N THR A 47 17.07 -15.23 0.60
CA THR A 47 17.77 -16.38 0.00
C THR A 47 17.95 -16.24 -1.51
N GLY A 48 17.39 -15.20 -2.12
CA GLY A 48 17.42 -14.99 -3.56
C GLY A 48 16.62 -16.03 -4.35
N SER A 49 15.56 -16.59 -3.76
CA SER A 49 14.62 -17.51 -4.41
C SER A 49 13.82 -16.80 -5.51
N ILE A 50 13.47 -15.53 -5.28
CA ILE A 50 12.78 -14.67 -6.25
C ILE A 50 13.81 -14.03 -7.19
N LYS A 51 13.48 -13.91 -8.49
CA LYS A 51 14.33 -13.38 -9.56
C LYS A 51 13.60 -12.28 -10.33
N GLY A 52 14.34 -11.36 -10.94
CA GLY A 52 13.77 -10.26 -11.75
C GLY A 52 13.36 -9.03 -10.91
N GLU A 53 13.03 -9.23 -9.65
CA GLU A 53 12.62 -8.17 -8.72
C GLU A 53 13.78 -7.78 -7.79
N THR A 54 13.74 -6.55 -7.28
CA THR A 54 14.64 -6.09 -6.21
C THR A 54 13.84 -5.77 -4.97
N ALA A 55 14.44 -5.99 -3.80
CA ALA A 55 13.78 -5.74 -2.53
C ALA A 55 14.71 -5.03 -1.56
N SER A 56 14.14 -4.13 -0.78
CA SER A 56 14.78 -3.50 0.39
C SER A 56 13.83 -3.56 1.58
N ILE A 57 14.38 -3.59 2.79
CA ILE A 57 13.58 -3.73 4.00
C ILE A 57 14.02 -2.72 5.06
N THR A 58 13.04 -2.19 5.78
CA THR A 58 13.22 -1.31 6.94
C THR A 58 12.61 -1.97 8.19
N SER A 59 12.60 -1.29 9.33
CA SER A 59 11.90 -1.78 10.52
C SER A 59 10.38 -1.85 10.40
N LYS A 60 9.79 -1.24 9.37
CA LYS A 60 8.34 -1.11 9.24
C LYS A 60 7.79 -1.67 7.95
N GLN A 61 8.61 -1.73 6.90
CA GLN A 61 8.13 -2.07 5.56
C GLN A 61 9.16 -2.86 4.77
N LEU A 62 8.67 -3.78 3.94
CA LEU A 62 9.37 -4.37 2.81
C LEU A 62 8.95 -3.60 1.55
N ASN A 63 9.92 -3.03 0.82
CA ASN A 63 9.72 -2.40 -0.48
C ASN A 63 10.24 -3.34 -1.58
N VAL A 64 9.35 -3.72 -2.51
CA VAL A 64 9.66 -4.55 -3.68
C VAL A 64 9.51 -3.71 -4.93
N THR A 65 10.54 -3.70 -5.77
CA THR A 65 10.54 -3.04 -7.08
C THR A 65 10.60 -4.11 -8.18
N ASP A 66 9.60 -4.12 -9.06
CA ASP A 66 9.52 -5.04 -10.19
C ASP A 66 10.39 -4.62 -11.40
N GLU A 67 10.40 -5.43 -12.46
CA GLU A 67 11.16 -5.17 -13.69
C GLU A 67 10.69 -3.90 -14.44
N ASP A 68 9.45 -3.46 -14.21
CA ASP A 68 8.89 -2.23 -14.76
C ASP A 68 9.20 -1.00 -13.88
N ASN A 69 9.99 -1.16 -12.81
CA ASN A 69 10.25 -0.16 -11.78
C ASN A 69 9.01 0.29 -11.00
N LYS A 70 7.98 -0.57 -10.88
CA LYS A 70 6.85 -0.31 -9.99
C LYS A 70 7.17 -0.80 -8.58
N GLU A 71 6.87 0.05 -7.61
CA GLU A 71 7.09 -0.24 -6.20
C GLU A 71 5.81 -0.80 -5.54
N THR A 72 5.99 -1.85 -4.73
CA THR A 72 4.97 -2.40 -3.84
C THR A 72 5.50 -2.39 -2.41
N LEU A 73 4.72 -1.80 -1.50
CA LEU A 73 5.06 -1.73 -0.07
C LEU A 73 4.22 -2.75 0.71
N TYR A 74 4.89 -3.51 1.57
CA TYR A 74 4.27 -4.42 2.53
C TYR A 74 4.60 -3.96 3.95
N ASP A 75 3.57 -3.69 4.75
CA ASP A 75 3.76 -3.36 6.16
C ASP A 75 4.23 -4.59 6.95
N LEU A 76 5.17 -4.38 7.87
CA LEU A 76 5.69 -5.40 8.78
C LEU A 76 4.93 -5.38 10.11
N PRO A 77 4.87 -6.50 10.83
CA PRO A 77 4.27 -6.55 12.17
C PRO A 77 5.02 -5.63 13.16
N ASP A 78 4.28 -4.88 13.98
CA ASP A 78 4.86 -3.97 14.97
C ASP A 78 5.64 -4.68 16.09
N ASP A 79 5.36 -5.96 16.32
CA ASP A 79 5.91 -6.80 17.39
C ASP A 79 6.99 -7.79 16.91
N GLU A 80 7.36 -7.77 15.63
CA GLU A 80 8.42 -8.58 15.03
C GLU A 80 9.47 -7.69 14.34
N PHE A 81 10.72 -8.16 14.25
CA PHE A 81 11.76 -7.47 13.49
C PHE A 81 12.64 -8.47 12.75
N PHE A 82 13.12 -8.09 11.57
CA PHE A 82 13.92 -8.93 10.69
C PHE A 82 15.39 -8.51 10.73
N VAL A 83 16.28 -9.46 11.02
CA VAL A 83 17.73 -9.22 11.05
C VAL A 83 18.40 -10.03 9.94
N SER A 84 19.07 -9.33 9.04
CA SER A 84 19.97 -9.93 8.05
C SER A 84 21.41 -9.63 8.43
N ILE A 85 22.25 -10.67 8.50
CA ILE A 85 23.65 -10.55 8.90
C ILE A 85 24.51 -11.17 7.80
N ALA A 86 25.49 -10.42 7.32
CA ALA A 86 26.54 -10.89 6.43
C ALA A 86 27.87 -10.94 7.18
N PRO A 87 28.25 -12.08 7.79
CA PRO A 87 29.54 -12.23 8.45
C PRO A 87 30.68 -12.03 7.46
N TYR A 88 31.77 -11.44 7.93
CA TYR A 88 32.98 -11.22 7.15
C TYR A 88 34.23 -11.53 7.97
N ILE A 89 35.35 -11.77 7.29
CA ILE A 89 36.63 -12.06 7.95
C ILE A 89 37.49 -10.79 8.05
N ASN A 90 37.74 -10.12 6.93
CA ASN A 90 38.70 -9.01 6.87
C ASN A 90 38.04 -7.65 6.57
N GLU A 91 37.14 -7.59 5.59
CA GLU A 91 36.54 -6.34 5.11
C GLU A 91 35.01 -6.46 5.01
N THR A 92 34.32 -5.33 5.16
CA THR A 92 32.86 -5.21 5.09
C THR A 92 32.47 -3.94 4.33
N HIS A 93 31.18 -3.81 4.04
CA HIS A 93 30.60 -2.64 3.36
C HIS A 93 29.54 -1.99 4.28
N PRO A 94 29.53 -0.65 4.41
CA PRO A 94 28.44 0.08 5.07
C PRO A 94 27.18 0.17 4.20
#